data_AF-A0AAE0LS25-F1
#
_entry.id   AF-A0AAE0LS25-F1
#
_cell.length_a   1.000
_cell.length_b   1.000
_cell.length_c   1.000
_cell.angle_alpha   90.00
_cell.angle_beta   90.00
_cell.angle_gamma   90.00
#
_symmetry.space_group_name_H-M   'P 1'
#
loop_
_entity.id
_entity.type
_entity.pdbx_description
1 polymer ?
#
loop_
_entity_poly.entity_id
_entity_poly.type
_entity_poly.pdbx_seq_one_letter_code
_entity_poly.pdbx_strand_id
1 'polypeptide(L)'
;MTSSNLAIISTALSDSTLQGLRDEFEDRVFRGVDGFFAKYFDKKPWAPLVAAAAAGSGFPHLDAVMKQVQSLVPTLRSDTAGIHFRSEPLNKPGDPLSAAIYLLTGQQAHHIAPSNIRVCGQSYHATTNDHNDTHILRLYHQATQVFKAQPTRYFLHGFLVNGSTLELWVFDRSGAYSSETFDLRQRPNLLLQILCGYACMSDEEAGLNSFVKRCEANKTTYVEFDDQEDNRFYLGPDWIAAPSYLVGLGTACLGASRSASTAVVDPDAVVKFSWREDDATHPELQLLELARKRNVKGIIQVLGNQDLVSIAHLRSGLQFPQPLVNRTLSCVVTSPRGWPIQKFASIPELLHALGDLVEALGSLYLDGGIIHRDVAIKNLIIAPQPGAGRRKGVLIDFDLALDVENARALEPMMGSEGFMAIGILSGQKHTYRHDLESLFYVLLWLAIGNNHEADDASGIMQGLPEGSRLRKWCGMDFGAIRRDKAADMSPEGFVAMLDEFSPDFAPVQDLTRELHALLFPLHDGRIFTGTEMDRAAAKRLYDGMAAAFHKSASSFPM
;
A
#
# COMPACT_ATOMS: atom_id res chain seq x y z
N MET A 1 -6.02 22.23 5.10
CA MET A 1 -5.91 21.82 3.69
C MET A 1 -6.49 22.94 2.83
N THR A 2 -5.62 23.65 2.11
CA THR A 2 -5.94 24.80 1.27
C THR A 2 -6.48 24.37 -0.10
N SER A 3 -7.15 25.29 -0.78
CA SER A 3 -7.97 25.15 -2.00
C SER A 3 -7.25 24.64 -3.28
N SER A 4 -6.13 23.94 -3.17
CA SER A 4 -5.21 23.59 -4.28
C SER A 4 -5.50 22.26 -4.99
N ASN A 5 -6.38 21.40 -4.46
CA ASN A 5 -6.65 20.09 -5.08
C ASN A 5 -7.65 20.14 -6.26
N LEU A 6 -8.35 21.27 -6.46
CA LEU A 6 -9.40 21.43 -7.48
C LEU A 6 -8.84 21.57 -8.91
N ALA A 7 -7.59 22.02 -9.08
CA ALA A 7 -7.00 22.24 -10.40
C ALA A 7 -6.51 20.93 -11.08
N ILE A 8 -6.48 19.80 -10.39
CA ILE A 8 -5.81 18.58 -10.88
C ILE A 8 -6.70 17.74 -11.83
N ILE A 9 -8.03 17.91 -11.78
CA ILE A 9 -8.96 17.07 -12.55
C ILE A 9 -9.39 17.71 -13.88
N SER A 10 -9.45 19.05 -13.95
CA SER A 10 -9.92 19.79 -15.14
C SER A 10 -8.81 20.38 -16.02
N THR A 11 -7.54 20.23 -15.64
CA THR A 11 -6.40 20.75 -16.41
C THR A 11 -5.98 19.80 -17.54
N ALA A 12 -5.31 20.35 -18.55
CA ALA A 12 -4.69 19.54 -19.59
C ALA A 12 -3.63 18.61 -18.96
N LEU A 13 -3.75 17.31 -19.21
CA LEU A 13 -2.80 16.31 -18.72
C LEU A 13 -1.50 16.41 -19.51
N SER A 14 -0.36 16.29 -18.83
CA SER A 14 0.94 16.19 -19.49
C SER A 14 1.06 14.87 -20.26
N ASP A 15 1.89 14.85 -21.30
CA ASP A 15 2.17 13.61 -22.04
C ASP A 15 2.73 12.51 -21.14
N SER A 16 3.55 12.87 -20.14
CA SER A 16 4.05 11.93 -19.14
C SER A 16 2.94 11.30 -18.29
N THR A 17 1.92 12.09 -17.92
CA THR A 17 0.77 11.59 -17.16
C THR A 17 -0.06 10.65 -18.02
N LEU A 18 -0.30 11.02 -19.29
CA LEU A 18 -1.02 10.18 -20.23
C LEU A 18 -0.30 8.86 -20.49
N GLN A 19 1.03 8.88 -20.61
CA GLN A 19 1.82 7.67 -20.79
C GLN A 19 1.75 6.77 -19.54
N GLY A 20 1.93 7.32 -18.33
CA GLY A 20 1.80 6.53 -17.11
C GLY A 20 0.43 5.87 -16.95
N LEU A 21 -0.65 6.52 -17.38
CA LEU A 21 -1.99 5.93 -17.41
C LEU A 21 -2.12 4.83 -18.45
N ARG A 22 -1.47 4.94 -19.61
CA ARG A 22 -1.44 3.85 -20.61
C ARG A 22 -0.73 2.63 -20.03
N ASP A 23 0.45 2.83 -19.45
CA ASP A 23 1.26 1.76 -18.87
C ASP A 23 0.54 1.07 -17.71
N GLU A 24 -0.17 1.82 -16.86
CA GLU A 24 -0.90 1.28 -15.72
C GLU A 24 -2.06 0.34 -16.13
N PHE A 25 -2.75 0.69 -17.21
CA PHE A 25 -3.93 0.00 -17.73
C PHE A 25 -3.63 -0.95 -18.90
N GLU A 26 -2.39 -1.03 -19.36
CA GLU A 26 -1.96 -1.89 -20.46
C GLU A 26 -2.41 -3.35 -20.22
N ASP A 27 -3.04 -3.95 -21.23
CA ASP A 27 -3.63 -5.31 -21.20
C ASP A 27 -4.68 -5.58 -20.12
N ARG A 28 -5.18 -4.54 -19.43
CA ARG A 28 -6.12 -4.64 -18.29
C ARG A 28 -7.45 -3.92 -18.55
N VAL A 29 -7.75 -3.62 -19.80
CA VAL A 29 -8.96 -2.92 -20.23
C VAL A 29 -9.82 -3.83 -21.11
N PHE A 30 -11.08 -4.01 -20.73
CA PHE A 30 -12.03 -4.84 -21.47
C PHE A 30 -13.26 -4.04 -21.89
N ARG A 31 -13.45 -3.82 -23.19
CA ARG A 31 -14.64 -3.12 -23.69
C ARG A 31 -15.73 -4.09 -24.11
N GLY A 32 -17.00 -3.68 -23.97
CA GLY A 32 -18.13 -4.49 -24.44
C GLY A 32 -18.30 -5.80 -23.68
N VAL A 33 -18.09 -5.79 -22.37
CA VAL A 33 -18.17 -7.00 -21.53
C VAL A 33 -19.62 -7.47 -21.42
N ASP A 34 -19.87 -8.70 -21.85
CA ASP A 34 -21.20 -9.30 -21.80
C ASP A 34 -21.70 -9.45 -20.36
N GLY A 35 -23.00 -9.18 -20.15
CA GLY A 35 -23.65 -9.21 -18.85
C GLY A 35 -23.54 -7.90 -18.04
N PHE A 36 -22.84 -6.87 -18.53
CA PHE A 36 -22.65 -5.60 -17.83
C PHE A 36 -23.98 -4.96 -17.39
N PHE A 37 -24.89 -4.71 -18.34
CA PHE A 37 -26.17 -4.06 -18.06
C PHE A 37 -27.03 -4.91 -17.11
N ALA A 38 -27.02 -6.23 -17.32
CA ALA A 38 -27.76 -7.17 -16.51
C ALA A 38 -27.29 -7.19 -15.04
N LYS A 39 -25.98 -7.06 -14.81
CA LYS A 39 -25.38 -7.05 -13.47
C LYS A 39 -25.68 -5.77 -12.70
N TYR A 40 -25.55 -4.62 -13.35
CA TYR A 40 -25.55 -3.33 -12.66
C TYR A 40 -26.90 -2.60 -12.69
N PHE A 41 -27.74 -2.84 -13.69
CA PHE A 41 -28.98 -2.06 -13.89
C PHE A 41 -30.24 -2.91 -13.99
N ASP A 42 -30.17 -4.14 -14.52
CA ASP A 42 -31.37 -4.99 -14.58
C ASP A 42 -31.66 -5.69 -13.26
N LYS A 43 -32.95 -6.01 -13.05
CA LYS A 43 -33.46 -6.78 -11.91
C LYS A 43 -33.10 -6.18 -10.55
N LYS A 44 -32.79 -4.88 -10.53
CA LYS A 44 -32.56 -4.12 -9.29
C LYS A 44 -33.89 -3.71 -8.66
N PRO A 45 -33.99 -3.66 -7.32
CA PRO A 45 -35.23 -3.25 -6.64
C PRO A 45 -35.72 -1.86 -7.08
N TRP A 46 -34.79 -0.96 -7.41
CA TRP A 46 -35.09 0.40 -7.87
C TRP A 46 -35.38 0.50 -9.38
N ALA A 47 -35.10 -0.52 -10.18
CA ALA A 47 -35.22 -0.43 -11.65
C ALA A 47 -36.64 -0.11 -12.15
N PRO A 48 -37.73 -0.72 -11.61
CA PRO A 48 -39.09 -0.38 -12.04
C PRO A 48 -39.47 1.08 -11.74
N LEU A 49 -39.04 1.58 -10.58
CA LEU A 49 -39.31 2.96 -10.15
C LEU A 49 -38.59 3.96 -11.05
N VAL A 50 -37.32 3.69 -11.36
CA VAL A 50 -36.52 4.49 -12.29
C VAL A 50 -37.10 4.47 -13.70
N ALA A 51 -37.55 3.31 -14.19
CA ALA A 51 -38.18 3.18 -15.50
C ALA A 51 -39.48 4.01 -15.60
N ALA A 52 -40.31 3.99 -14.55
CA ALA A 52 -41.51 4.80 -14.47
C ALA A 52 -41.21 6.31 -14.46
N ALA A 53 -40.19 6.74 -13.71
CA ALA A 53 -39.77 8.14 -13.65
C ALA A 53 -39.20 8.67 -14.99
N ALA A 54 -38.69 7.76 -15.83
CA ALA A 54 -38.16 8.07 -17.15
C ALA A 54 -39.21 7.94 -18.28
N ALA A 55 -40.47 7.61 -17.98
CA ALA A 55 -41.51 7.52 -18.99
C ALA A 55 -41.88 8.91 -19.53
N GLY A 56 -41.62 9.15 -20.82
CA GLY A 56 -42.01 10.38 -21.51
C GLY A 56 -40.95 11.49 -21.55
N SER A 57 -39.73 11.25 -21.06
CA SER A 57 -38.59 12.14 -21.30
C SER A 57 -38.11 12.05 -22.76
N GLY A 58 -37.76 13.18 -23.36
CA GLY A 58 -37.08 13.21 -24.67
C GLY A 58 -35.59 12.89 -24.52
N PHE A 59 -34.77 13.16 -25.55
CA PHE A 59 -33.31 13.22 -25.43
C PHE A 59 -32.91 14.66 -25.03
N PRO A 60 -32.78 14.99 -23.73
CA PRO A 60 -32.51 16.34 -23.29
C PRO A 60 -30.99 16.58 -23.31
N HIS A 61 -30.56 17.84 -23.31
CA HIS A 61 -29.18 18.16 -22.96
C HIS A 61 -28.84 17.56 -21.59
N LEU A 62 -27.61 17.08 -21.40
CA LEU A 62 -27.16 16.41 -20.17
C LEU A 62 -27.51 17.20 -18.90
N ASP A 63 -27.37 18.53 -18.91
CA ASP A 63 -27.74 19.40 -17.77
C ASP A 63 -29.21 19.31 -17.38
N ALA A 64 -30.11 19.16 -18.36
CA ALA A 64 -31.53 18.99 -18.10
C ALA A 64 -31.80 17.62 -17.48
N VAL A 65 -31.12 16.56 -17.95
CA VAL A 65 -31.20 15.23 -17.33
C VAL A 65 -30.71 15.29 -15.89
N MET A 66 -29.54 15.90 -15.61
CA MET A 66 -29.02 16.00 -14.25
C MET A 66 -29.96 16.75 -13.31
N LYS A 67 -30.57 17.86 -13.76
CA LYS A 67 -31.58 18.59 -12.98
C LYS A 67 -32.82 17.74 -12.70
N GLN A 68 -33.27 16.96 -13.68
CA GLN A 68 -34.39 16.05 -13.52
C GLN A 68 -34.06 14.91 -12.55
N VAL A 69 -32.87 14.31 -12.63
CA VAL A 69 -32.43 13.29 -11.66
C VAL A 69 -32.42 13.91 -10.26
N GLN A 70 -31.86 15.11 -10.09
CA GLN A 70 -31.78 15.78 -8.80
C GLN A 70 -33.15 16.02 -8.15
N SER A 71 -34.19 16.30 -8.94
CA SER A 71 -35.56 16.44 -8.41
C SER A 71 -36.23 15.11 -8.08
N LEU A 72 -35.82 14.01 -8.73
CA LEU A 72 -36.35 12.67 -8.49
C LEU A 72 -35.71 11.96 -7.30
N VAL A 73 -34.43 12.22 -7.00
CA VAL A 73 -33.67 11.56 -5.92
C VAL A 73 -34.45 11.46 -4.59
N PRO A 74 -35.11 12.52 -4.08
CA PRO A 74 -35.85 12.43 -2.82
C PRO A 74 -37.03 11.46 -2.84
N THR A 75 -37.62 11.20 -4.00
CA THR A 75 -38.70 10.23 -4.19
C THR A 75 -38.15 8.82 -4.39
N LEU A 76 -36.97 8.71 -5.00
CA LEU A 76 -36.35 7.41 -5.32
C LEU A 76 -35.67 6.76 -4.13
N ARG A 77 -35.25 7.53 -3.11
CA ARG A 77 -34.54 7.02 -1.94
C ARG A 77 -34.95 7.77 -0.68
N SER A 78 -35.28 7.04 0.39
CA SER A 78 -35.70 7.61 1.68
C SER A 78 -34.54 8.21 2.48
N ASP A 79 -33.32 7.69 2.31
CA ASP A 79 -32.11 8.28 2.86
C ASP A 79 -31.62 9.41 1.93
N THR A 80 -32.19 10.59 2.12
CA THR A 80 -31.98 11.77 1.27
C THR A 80 -30.74 12.58 1.65
N ALA A 81 -29.90 12.08 2.56
CA ALA A 81 -28.69 12.77 2.98
C ALA A 81 -27.61 12.78 1.87
N GLY A 82 -27.78 13.66 0.89
CA GLY A 82 -26.65 14.28 0.19
C GLY A 82 -26.20 13.66 -1.13
N ILE A 83 -27.09 13.12 -1.98
CA ILE A 83 -26.71 12.83 -3.37
C ILE A 83 -26.88 14.07 -4.25
N HIS A 84 -25.79 14.46 -4.94
CA HIS A 84 -25.77 15.66 -5.77
C HIS A 84 -25.04 15.46 -7.09
N PHE A 85 -25.63 15.93 -8.18
CA PHE A 85 -24.96 16.00 -9.48
C PHE A 85 -24.24 17.33 -9.65
N ARG A 86 -23.02 17.27 -10.17
CA ARG A 86 -22.22 18.44 -10.56
C ARG A 86 -21.56 18.20 -11.90
N SER A 87 -21.38 19.29 -12.65
CA SER A 87 -20.59 19.29 -13.88
C SER A 87 -19.55 20.41 -13.85
N GLU A 88 -18.40 20.15 -14.46
CA GLU A 88 -17.31 21.12 -14.63
C GLU A 88 -16.83 21.11 -16.09
N PRO A 89 -16.66 22.27 -16.74
CA PRO A 89 -16.10 22.32 -18.09
C PRO A 89 -14.68 21.71 -18.16
N LEU A 90 -14.40 20.92 -19.21
CA LEU A 90 -13.09 20.29 -19.42
C LEU A 90 -12.09 21.16 -20.21
N ASN A 91 -12.59 22.21 -20.87
CA ASN A 91 -11.82 23.15 -21.69
C ASN A 91 -11.86 24.56 -21.06
N LYS A 92 -11.08 25.51 -21.63
CA LYS A 92 -11.00 26.90 -21.16
C LYS A 92 -12.40 27.51 -20.90
N PRO A 93 -12.53 28.48 -19.98
CA PRO A 93 -13.80 29.14 -19.71
C PRO A 93 -14.43 29.65 -21.03
N GLY A 94 -15.59 29.11 -21.40
CA GLY A 94 -16.30 29.48 -22.63
C GLY A 94 -16.36 28.44 -23.74
N ASP A 95 -15.84 27.22 -23.55
CA ASP A 95 -16.13 26.06 -24.41
C ASP A 95 -17.15 25.13 -23.71
N PRO A 96 -18.46 25.37 -23.88
CA PRO A 96 -19.53 24.73 -23.11
C PRO A 96 -19.79 23.27 -23.51
N LEU A 97 -19.01 22.72 -24.45
CA LEU A 97 -19.37 21.53 -25.20
C LEU A 97 -18.79 20.22 -24.60
N SER A 98 -17.86 20.30 -23.65
CA SER A 98 -17.34 19.12 -22.95
C SER A 98 -17.22 19.35 -21.44
N ALA A 99 -17.68 18.38 -20.64
CA ALA A 99 -17.75 18.50 -19.19
C ALA A 99 -17.43 17.19 -18.47
N ALA A 100 -16.73 17.31 -17.33
CA ALA A 100 -16.66 16.28 -16.31
C ALA A 100 -17.96 16.31 -15.50
N ILE A 101 -18.41 15.14 -15.07
CA ILE A 101 -19.67 14.94 -14.36
C ILE A 101 -19.37 14.11 -13.12
N TYR A 102 -19.97 14.52 -12.00
CA TYR A 102 -19.78 13.86 -10.72
C TYR A 102 -21.11 13.62 -10.05
N LEU A 103 -21.29 12.39 -9.57
CA LEU A 103 -22.27 12.09 -8.55
C LEU A 103 -21.57 12.13 -7.20
N LEU A 104 -21.96 13.08 -6.35
CA LEU A 104 -21.37 13.31 -5.05
C LEU A 104 -22.27 12.78 -3.92
N THR A 105 -21.66 12.38 -2.80
CA THR A 105 -22.33 12.01 -1.54
C THR A 105 -21.94 12.94 -0.39
N GLY A 106 -22.90 13.30 0.47
CA GLY A 106 -22.68 14.05 1.73
C GLY A 106 -23.29 15.47 1.76
N GLN A 107 -23.36 16.07 2.96
CA GLN A 107 -24.05 17.36 3.18
C GLN A 107 -23.30 18.60 2.66
N GLN A 108 -22.00 18.51 2.38
CA GLN A 108 -21.20 19.61 1.82
C GLN A 108 -21.04 19.52 0.30
N ALA A 109 -22.15 19.35 -0.43
CA ALA A 109 -22.17 19.17 -1.87
C ALA A 109 -21.90 20.43 -2.73
N HIS A 110 -21.31 21.45 -2.11
CA HIS A 110 -20.88 22.67 -2.79
C HIS A 110 -19.44 22.57 -3.32
N HIS A 111 -18.65 21.59 -2.84
CA HIS A 111 -17.28 21.36 -3.28
C HIS A 111 -17.11 19.94 -3.84
N ILE A 112 -16.56 19.82 -5.05
CA ILE A 112 -16.15 18.55 -5.64
C ILE A 112 -14.83 18.15 -4.99
N ALA A 113 -14.89 17.19 -4.07
CA ALA A 113 -13.73 16.56 -3.47
C ALA A 113 -13.70 15.08 -3.91
N PRO A 114 -12.55 14.54 -4.33
CA PRO A 114 -12.47 13.13 -4.74
C PRO A 114 -12.92 12.13 -3.67
N SER A 115 -12.82 12.49 -2.38
CA SER A 115 -13.35 11.72 -1.25
C SER A 115 -14.88 11.57 -1.24
N ASN A 116 -15.59 12.47 -1.94
CA ASN A 116 -17.05 12.53 -1.96
C ASN A 116 -17.63 12.02 -3.29
N ILE A 117 -16.79 11.68 -4.26
CA ILE A 117 -17.23 11.17 -5.56
C ILE A 117 -17.71 9.72 -5.40
N ARG A 118 -18.97 9.48 -5.78
CA ARG A 118 -19.59 8.15 -5.84
C ARG A 118 -19.48 7.54 -7.23
N VAL A 119 -19.70 8.36 -8.26
CA VAL A 119 -19.64 7.99 -9.69
C VAL A 119 -19.01 9.16 -10.44
N CYS A 120 -18.16 8.85 -11.41
CA CYS A 120 -17.57 9.84 -12.31
C CYS A 120 -18.11 9.66 -13.73
N GLY A 121 -18.11 10.72 -14.51
CA GLY A 121 -18.45 10.63 -15.92
C GLY A 121 -17.90 11.79 -16.71
N GLN A 122 -17.89 11.64 -18.03
CA GLN A 122 -17.44 12.69 -18.94
C GLN A 122 -18.39 12.77 -20.13
N SER A 123 -18.65 14.00 -20.57
CA SER A 123 -19.43 14.28 -21.76
C SER A 123 -18.62 15.11 -22.73
N TYR A 124 -18.64 14.71 -23.98
CA TYR A 124 -17.96 15.36 -25.09
C TYR A 124 -18.96 15.59 -26.21
N HIS A 125 -18.91 16.78 -26.80
CA HIS A 125 -19.66 17.05 -28.02
C HIS A 125 -19.05 16.29 -29.20
N ALA A 126 -19.90 15.89 -30.14
CA ALA A 126 -19.45 15.21 -31.35
C ALA A 126 -18.50 16.13 -32.13
N THR A 127 -17.20 15.84 -32.11
CA THR A 127 -16.22 16.39 -33.03
C THR A 127 -15.64 15.25 -33.88
N THR A 128 -15.28 15.58 -35.11
CA THR A 128 -14.84 14.63 -36.13
C THR A 128 -13.53 13.95 -35.74
N ASN A 129 -13.57 12.62 -35.66
CA ASN A 129 -12.48 11.63 -35.83
C ASN A 129 -11.18 11.72 -35.03
N ASP A 130 -10.97 12.68 -34.14
CA ASP A 130 -9.75 12.72 -33.33
C ASP A 130 -10.07 12.56 -31.83
N HIS A 131 -9.49 11.51 -31.22
CA HIS A 131 -9.23 11.36 -29.77
C HIS A 131 -10.18 10.52 -28.87
N ASN A 132 -10.68 9.37 -29.33
CA ASN A 132 -11.32 8.39 -28.41
C ASN A 132 -10.39 7.96 -27.26
N ASP A 133 -9.09 7.83 -27.51
CA ASP A 133 -8.10 7.44 -26.51
C ASP A 133 -7.87 8.52 -25.44
N THR A 134 -7.85 9.80 -25.84
CA THR A 134 -7.63 10.90 -24.88
C THR A 134 -8.82 11.06 -23.93
N HIS A 135 -10.06 10.84 -24.42
CA HIS A 135 -11.26 10.90 -23.59
C HIS A 135 -11.24 9.81 -22.52
N ILE A 136 -10.91 8.58 -22.89
CA ILE A 136 -10.88 7.48 -21.91
C ILE A 136 -9.72 7.64 -20.90
N LEU A 137 -8.56 8.12 -21.34
CA LEU A 137 -7.42 8.41 -20.44
C LEU A 137 -7.77 9.50 -19.41
N ARG A 138 -8.57 10.51 -19.78
CA ARG A 138 -9.07 11.49 -18.81
C ARG A 138 -10.01 10.86 -17.78
N LEU A 139 -10.84 9.90 -18.18
CA LEU A 139 -11.69 9.16 -17.25
C LEU A 139 -10.84 8.28 -16.31
N TYR A 140 -9.76 7.67 -16.82
CA TYR A 140 -8.80 6.90 -16.01
C TYR A 140 -8.14 7.77 -14.96
N HIS A 141 -7.67 8.96 -15.35
CA HIS A 141 -7.10 9.92 -14.40
C HIS A 141 -8.08 10.28 -13.28
N GLN A 142 -9.36 10.55 -13.63
CA GLN A 142 -10.41 10.80 -12.66
C GLN A 142 -10.59 9.64 -11.69
N ALA A 143 -10.67 8.42 -12.20
CA ALA A 143 -10.78 7.22 -11.38
C ALA A 143 -9.58 7.08 -10.44
N THR A 144 -8.36 7.30 -10.92
CA THR A 144 -7.14 7.30 -10.10
C THR A 144 -7.19 8.33 -8.97
N GLN A 145 -7.70 9.54 -9.21
CA GLN A 145 -7.88 10.54 -8.14
C GLN A 145 -8.91 10.10 -7.09
N VAL A 146 -9.99 9.42 -7.50
CA VAL A 146 -10.98 8.88 -6.57
C VAL A 146 -10.38 7.77 -5.71
N PHE A 147 -9.65 6.83 -6.30
CA PHE A 147 -8.99 5.75 -5.56
C PHE A 147 -7.91 6.27 -4.60
N LYS A 148 -7.18 7.34 -4.97
CA LYS A 148 -6.25 8.03 -4.05
C LYS A 148 -6.96 8.60 -2.82
N ALA A 149 -8.12 9.21 -3.01
CA ALA A 149 -8.90 9.80 -1.92
C ALA A 149 -9.80 8.81 -1.18
N GLN A 150 -10.03 7.64 -1.74
CA GLN A 150 -10.82 6.55 -1.16
C GLN A 150 -10.05 5.22 -1.28
N PRO A 151 -8.91 5.06 -0.56
CA PRO A 151 -7.97 3.95 -0.77
C PRO A 151 -8.57 2.54 -0.61
N THR A 152 -9.59 2.42 0.24
CA THR A 152 -10.22 1.14 0.61
C THR A 152 -11.37 0.74 -0.30
N ARG A 153 -11.77 1.60 -1.26
CA ARG A 153 -12.87 1.36 -2.20
C ARG A 153 -12.65 0.09 -3.02
N TYR A 154 -13.73 -0.66 -3.27
CA TYR A 154 -13.70 -1.89 -4.04
C TYR A 154 -13.62 -1.63 -5.55
N PHE A 155 -14.51 -0.78 -6.05
CA PHE A 155 -14.57 -0.38 -7.45
C PHE A 155 -15.24 1.00 -7.60
N LEU A 156 -15.15 1.59 -8.78
CA LEU A 156 -15.76 2.87 -9.12
C LEU A 156 -16.53 2.76 -10.43
N HIS A 157 -17.78 3.22 -10.45
CA HIS A 157 -18.53 3.41 -11.68
C HIS A 157 -18.09 4.67 -12.42
N GLY A 158 -18.05 4.53 -13.75
CA GLY A 158 -17.73 5.56 -14.71
C GLY A 158 -18.76 5.59 -15.85
N PHE A 159 -18.80 6.68 -16.61
CA PHE A 159 -19.48 6.68 -17.90
C PHE A 159 -18.90 7.73 -18.84
N LEU A 160 -19.05 7.49 -20.14
CA LEU A 160 -18.61 8.38 -21.20
C LEU A 160 -19.79 8.65 -22.13
N VAL A 161 -20.07 9.93 -22.39
CA VAL A 161 -21.02 10.38 -23.41
C VAL A 161 -20.22 11.07 -24.50
N ASN A 162 -20.14 10.47 -25.69
CA ASN A 162 -19.51 11.06 -26.87
C ASN A 162 -20.58 11.34 -27.93
N GLY A 163 -21.02 12.60 -28.01
CA GLY A 163 -22.16 13.01 -28.82
C GLY A 163 -23.45 12.31 -28.36
N SER A 164 -23.92 11.34 -29.14
CA SER A 164 -25.10 10.52 -28.82
C SER A 164 -24.75 9.14 -28.28
N THR A 165 -23.46 8.80 -28.22
CA THR A 165 -22.99 7.48 -27.80
C THR A 165 -22.73 7.47 -26.31
N LEU A 166 -23.37 6.57 -25.57
CA LEU A 166 -23.13 6.30 -24.15
C LEU A 166 -22.33 5.00 -24.00
N GLU A 167 -21.27 5.03 -23.20
CA GLU A 167 -20.50 3.86 -22.77
C GLU A 167 -20.38 3.88 -21.25
N LEU A 168 -20.72 2.79 -20.57
CA LEU A 168 -20.65 2.69 -19.10
C LEU A 168 -19.39 1.96 -18.70
N TRP A 169 -18.75 2.36 -17.61
CA TRP A 169 -17.44 1.89 -17.19
C TRP A 169 -17.43 1.47 -15.72
N VAL A 170 -16.56 0.51 -15.39
CA VAL A 170 -16.19 0.17 -14.01
C VAL A 170 -14.67 0.09 -13.92
N PHE A 171 -14.13 0.65 -12.84
CA PHE A 171 -12.71 0.62 -12.48
C PHE A 171 -12.53 -0.15 -11.18
N ASP A 172 -11.65 -1.14 -11.16
CA ASP A 172 -11.27 -1.87 -9.96
C ASP A 172 -9.74 -2.08 -9.90
N ARG A 173 -9.25 -2.72 -8.83
CA ARG A 173 -7.80 -2.93 -8.65
C ARG A 173 -7.14 -3.87 -9.65
N SER A 174 -7.91 -4.47 -10.56
CA SER A 174 -7.40 -5.30 -11.65
C SER A 174 -7.57 -4.67 -13.03
N GLY A 175 -8.04 -3.42 -13.11
CA GLY A 175 -8.12 -2.65 -14.36
C GLY A 175 -9.47 -1.99 -14.58
N ALA A 176 -9.87 -1.87 -15.85
CA ALA A 176 -11.13 -1.24 -16.24
C ALA A 176 -11.93 -2.13 -17.20
N TYR A 177 -13.24 -1.98 -17.18
CA TYR A 177 -14.09 -2.62 -18.18
C TYR A 177 -15.35 -1.82 -18.47
N SER A 178 -15.89 -1.99 -19.67
CA SER A 178 -17.05 -1.23 -20.14
C SER A 178 -18.19 -2.11 -20.64
N SER A 179 -19.37 -1.51 -20.69
CA SER A 179 -20.53 -2.04 -21.40
C SER A 179 -20.33 -2.01 -22.92
N GLU A 180 -21.29 -2.57 -23.66
CA GLU A 180 -21.51 -2.15 -25.04
C GLU A 180 -21.82 -0.65 -25.13
N THR A 181 -21.70 -0.07 -26.32
CA THR A 181 -22.05 1.34 -26.57
C THR A 181 -23.52 1.48 -26.94
N PHE A 182 -24.19 2.49 -26.41
CA PHE A 182 -25.61 2.77 -26.66
C PHE A 182 -25.81 4.08 -27.42
N ASP A 183 -26.63 4.06 -28.48
CA ASP A 183 -27.08 5.28 -29.16
C ASP A 183 -28.30 5.87 -28.44
N LEU A 184 -28.09 6.99 -27.75
CA LEU A 184 -29.12 7.68 -26.98
C LEU A 184 -30.24 8.25 -27.85
N ARG A 185 -30.07 8.39 -29.17
CA ARG A 185 -31.17 8.76 -30.07
C ARG A 185 -32.17 7.62 -30.23
N GLN A 186 -31.69 6.39 -30.17
CA GLN A 186 -32.52 5.19 -30.25
C GLN A 186 -33.12 4.84 -28.88
N ARG A 187 -32.45 5.24 -27.78
CA ARG A 187 -32.90 5.04 -26.39
C ARG A 187 -32.88 6.36 -25.60
N PRO A 188 -33.79 7.31 -25.87
CA PRO A 188 -33.74 8.67 -25.30
C PRO A 188 -33.80 8.71 -23.77
N ASN A 189 -34.45 7.73 -23.14
CA ASN A 189 -34.61 7.65 -21.69
C ASN A 189 -33.42 6.98 -20.97
N LEU A 190 -32.49 6.37 -21.71
CA LEU A 190 -31.46 5.54 -21.12
C LEU A 190 -30.55 6.32 -20.18
N LEU A 191 -30.11 7.52 -20.59
CA LEU A 191 -29.23 8.33 -19.76
C LEU A 191 -29.88 8.70 -18.42
N LEU A 192 -31.15 9.09 -18.44
CA LEU A 192 -31.92 9.36 -17.22
C LEU A 192 -32.01 8.11 -16.33
N GLN A 193 -32.32 6.95 -16.93
CA GLN A 193 -32.40 5.68 -16.21
C GLN A 193 -31.07 5.31 -15.54
N ILE A 194 -29.95 5.47 -16.24
CA ILE A 194 -28.61 5.19 -15.70
C ILE A 194 -28.27 6.13 -14.55
N LEU A 195 -28.47 7.44 -14.71
CA LEU A 195 -28.13 8.41 -13.67
C LEU A 195 -29.01 8.25 -12.43
N CYS A 196 -30.31 7.98 -12.60
CA CYS A 196 -31.18 7.60 -11.49
C CYS A 196 -30.74 6.29 -10.84
N GLY A 197 -30.34 5.28 -11.63
CA GLY A 197 -29.81 4.02 -11.13
C GLY A 197 -28.58 4.20 -10.24
N TYR A 198 -27.60 4.99 -10.70
CA TYR A 198 -26.42 5.35 -9.89
C TYR A 198 -26.79 6.06 -8.58
N ALA A 199 -27.81 6.91 -8.58
CA ALA A 199 -28.29 7.57 -7.38
C ALA A 199 -29.02 6.60 -6.41
N CYS A 200 -29.60 5.52 -6.91
CA CYS A 200 -30.32 4.52 -6.13
C CYS A 200 -29.45 3.37 -5.61
N MET A 201 -28.25 3.16 -6.17
CA MET A 201 -27.33 2.11 -5.72
C MET A 201 -27.03 2.20 -4.23
N SER A 202 -26.98 1.06 -3.53
CA SER A 202 -26.38 0.99 -2.18
C SER A 202 -24.90 1.37 -2.21
N ASP A 203 -24.30 1.60 -1.05
CA ASP A 203 -22.87 1.92 -0.96
C ASP A 203 -22.00 0.80 -1.55
N GLU A 204 -22.33 -0.46 -1.28
CA GLU A 204 -21.68 -1.62 -1.86
C GLU A 204 -21.90 -1.73 -3.37
N GLU A 205 -23.12 -1.47 -3.86
CA GLU A 205 -23.41 -1.45 -5.30
C GLU A 205 -22.65 -0.34 -6.04
N ALA A 206 -22.37 0.76 -5.35
CA ALA A 206 -21.54 1.85 -5.83
C ALA A 206 -20.03 1.62 -5.62
N GLY A 207 -19.66 0.46 -5.05
CA GLY A 207 -18.28 0.00 -4.86
C GLY A 207 -17.57 0.53 -3.62
N LEU A 208 -18.29 1.15 -2.68
CA LEU A 208 -17.73 1.54 -1.38
C LEU A 208 -17.49 0.32 -0.48
N ASN A 209 -16.51 0.45 0.40
CA ASN A 209 -16.12 -0.60 1.33
C ASN A 209 -16.98 -0.54 2.60
N SER A 210 -17.86 -1.53 2.76
CA SER A 210 -18.77 -1.67 3.90
C SER A 210 -18.14 -2.31 5.15
N PHE A 211 -16.92 -2.83 5.06
CA PHE A 211 -16.18 -3.33 6.22
C PHE A 211 -15.71 -2.19 7.14
N VAL A 212 -15.43 -1.01 6.55
CA VAL A 212 -15.17 0.21 7.32
C VAL A 212 -16.50 0.81 7.76
N LYS A 213 -16.82 0.64 9.04
CA LYS A 213 -18.07 1.12 9.65
C LYS A 213 -17.88 2.53 10.19
N ARG A 214 -18.97 3.30 10.22
CA ARG A 214 -19.02 4.63 10.83
C ARG A 214 -20.05 4.64 11.95
N CYS A 215 -19.67 5.15 13.12
CA CYS A 215 -20.59 5.38 14.21
C CYS A 215 -21.26 6.75 14.03
N GLU A 216 -22.59 6.77 13.91
CA GLU A 216 -23.35 8.01 13.68
C GLU A 216 -23.26 9.00 14.86
N ALA A 217 -23.21 8.49 16.09
CA ALA A 217 -23.27 9.33 17.29
C ALA A 217 -22.03 10.23 17.49
N ASN A 218 -20.84 9.71 17.17
CA ASN A 218 -19.55 10.39 17.40
C ASN A 218 -18.73 10.54 16.11
N LYS A 219 -19.27 10.12 14.95
CA LYS A 219 -18.64 10.15 13.63
C LYS A 219 -17.32 9.37 13.52
N THR A 220 -16.99 8.51 14.49
CA THR A 220 -15.76 7.71 14.44
C THR A 220 -15.89 6.56 13.45
N THR A 221 -14.80 6.23 12.77
CA THR A 221 -14.72 5.09 11.86
C THR A 221 -14.02 3.93 12.55
N TYR A 222 -14.47 2.70 12.28
CA TYR A 222 -13.89 1.50 12.88
C TYR A 222 -14.00 0.30 11.95
N VAL A 223 -13.17 -0.71 12.21
CA VAL A 223 -13.31 -2.06 11.67
C VAL A 223 -13.66 -3.02 12.80
N GLU A 224 -14.34 -4.10 12.46
CA GLU A 224 -14.79 -5.11 13.42
C GLU A 224 -14.70 -6.48 12.76
N PHE A 225 -13.97 -7.40 13.40
CA PHE A 225 -13.76 -8.77 12.94
C PHE A 225 -14.77 -9.71 13.61
N ASP A 226 -15.22 -10.74 12.89
CA ASP A 226 -16.33 -11.58 13.36
C ASP A 226 -15.93 -12.62 14.45
N ASP A 227 -14.63 -12.93 14.61
CA ASP A 227 -14.18 -14.19 15.25
C ASP A 227 -13.51 -14.10 16.65
N GLN A 228 -13.62 -12.98 17.40
CA GLN A 228 -12.89 -12.78 18.67
C GLN A 228 -13.65 -11.81 19.64
N GLU A 229 -13.40 -11.91 20.96
CA GLU A 229 -13.88 -10.93 21.96
C GLU A 229 -13.04 -9.63 21.88
N ASP A 230 -13.68 -8.45 21.97
CA ASP A 230 -13.02 -7.13 21.85
C ASP A 230 -12.31 -6.89 20.50
N ASN A 231 -13.09 -6.98 19.42
CA ASN A 231 -12.64 -6.99 18.02
C ASN A 231 -12.71 -5.69 17.25
N ARG A 232 -13.02 -4.61 17.97
CA ARG A 232 -13.26 -3.32 17.34
C ARG A 232 -12.00 -2.48 17.39
N PHE A 233 -11.59 -2.00 16.23
CA PHE A 233 -10.46 -1.10 16.09
C PHE A 233 -10.95 0.22 15.48
N TYR A 234 -10.86 1.30 16.26
CA TYR A 234 -11.21 2.64 15.83
C TYR A 234 -10.06 3.22 15.02
N LEU A 235 -10.35 3.67 13.80
CA LEU A 235 -9.37 4.16 12.84
C LEU A 235 -9.02 5.63 13.14
N GLY A 236 -7.72 5.93 13.10
CA GLY A 236 -7.21 7.28 13.16
C GLY A 236 -7.56 8.10 11.90
N PRO A 237 -7.41 9.43 11.96
CA PRO A 237 -7.78 10.32 10.87
C PRO A 237 -6.79 10.33 9.70
N ASP A 238 -5.52 9.99 9.94
CA ASP A 238 -4.43 10.16 8.99
C ASP A 238 -3.91 8.82 8.46
N TRP A 239 -3.77 8.72 7.14
CA TRP A 239 -3.15 7.59 6.46
C TRP A 239 -1.66 7.52 6.79
N ILE A 240 -1.20 6.35 7.23
CA ILE A 240 0.22 6.03 7.35
C ILE A 240 0.79 5.76 5.95
N ALA A 241 0.02 5.03 5.13
CA ALA A 241 0.35 4.75 3.74
C ALA A 241 -0.95 4.67 2.91
N ALA A 242 -0.90 5.12 1.66
CA ALA A 242 -2.00 5.00 0.71
C ALA A 242 -1.43 4.95 -0.72
N PRO A 243 -2.07 4.20 -1.64
CA PRO A 243 -1.56 4.06 -3.00
C PRO A 243 -1.75 5.34 -3.81
N SER A 244 -0.75 5.67 -4.62
CA SER A 244 -0.79 6.76 -5.60
C SER A 244 -1.22 6.28 -7.00
N TYR A 245 -1.68 5.04 -7.10
CA TYR A 245 -2.10 4.36 -8.32
C TYR A 245 -3.42 3.60 -8.09
N LEU A 246 -4.09 3.22 -9.17
CA LEU A 246 -5.36 2.50 -9.19
C LEU A 246 -5.13 0.98 -9.26
N VAL A 247 -4.36 0.47 -10.21
CA VAL A 247 -4.25 -0.98 -10.48
C VAL A 247 -3.09 -1.62 -9.71
N GLY A 248 -3.35 -2.70 -8.97
CA GLY A 248 -2.35 -3.44 -8.21
C GLY A 248 -2.76 -3.73 -6.77
N LEU A 249 -1.78 -3.87 -5.88
CA LEU A 249 -2.00 -4.27 -4.48
C LEU A 249 -2.78 -3.22 -3.67
N GLY A 250 -2.64 -1.94 -4.02
CA GLY A 250 -3.47 -0.88 -3.44
C GLY A 250 -3.37 -0.77 -1.91
N THR A 251 -2.19 -1.06 -1.35
CA THR A 251 -1.96 -1.13 0.09
C THR A 251 -2.24 0.21 0.77
N ALA A 252 -3.13 0.19 1.76
CA ALA A 252 -3.53 1.36 2.54
C ALA A 252 -3.49 1.05 4.05
N CYS A 253 -2.81 1.90 4.82
CA CYS A 253 -2.55 1.68 6.23
C CYS A 253 -3.03 2.87 7.07
N LEU A 254 -3.74 2.59 8.18
CA LEU A 254 -4.19 3.57 9.16
C LEU A 254 -3.71 3.17 10.55
N GLY A 255 -3.40 4.16 11.39
CA GLY A 255 -3.29 3.91 12.83
C GLY A 255 -4.66 3.55 13.39
N ALA A 256 -4.72 2.67 14.39
CA ALA A 256 -5.95 2.33 15.07
C ALA A 256 -5.76 2.09 16.57
N SER A 257 -6.86 2.18 17.31
CA SER A 257 -6.92 2.00 18.77
C SER A 257 -8.12 1.12 19.14
N ARG A 258 -8.00 0.34 20.23
CA ARG A 258 -9.15 -0.42 20.79
C ARG A 258 -10.20 0.46 21.46
N SER A 259 -9.81 1.67 21.91
CA SER A 259 -10.72 2.61 22.57
C SER A 259 -11.32 3.61 21.59
N ALA A 260 -12.62 3.85 21.73
CA ALA A 260 -13.35 4.89 21.00
C ALA A 260 -13.07 6.32 21.50
N SER A 261 -12.19 6.46 22.50
CA SER A 261 -11.96 7.73 23.20
C SER A 261 -11.53 8.82 22.23
N THR A 262 -12.17 9.98 22.34
CA THR A 262 -11.83 11.21 21.62
C THR A 262 -10.66 11.95 22.24
N ALA A 263 -10.18 11.52 23.42
CA ALA A 263 -8.89 11.96 23.92
C ALA A 263 -7.81 11.46 22.95
N VAL A 264 -6.79 12.28 22.68
CA VAL A 264 -5.66 11.92 21.81
C VAL A 264 -4.91 10.74 22.45
N VAL A 265 -5.37 9.53 22.16
CA VAL A 265 -4.65 8.29 22.44
C VAL A 265 -3.90 7.99 21.17
N ASP A 266 -2.57 8.05 21.25
CA ASP A 266 -1.74 7.62 20.13
C ASP A 266 -2.13 6.19 19.73
N PRO A 267 -2.40 5.94 18.44
CA PRO A 267 -2.77 4.61 18.00
C PRO A 267 -1.66 3.61 18.31
N ASP A 268 -2.05 2.45 18.83
CA ASP A 268 -1.18 1.35 19.25
C ASP A 268 -1.17 0.18 18.25
N ALA A 269 -2.09 0.21 17.27
CA ALA A 269 -2.19 -0.75 16.19
C ALA A 269 -2.16 -0.07 14.81
N VAL A 270 -1.96 -0.89 13.78
CA VAL A 270 -2.06 -0.50 12.36
C VAL A 270 -3.07 -1.42 11.68
N VAL A 271 -4.05 -0.82 11.01
CA VAL A 271 -5.01 -1.51 10.13
C VAL A 271 -4.50 -1.37 8.69
N LYS A 272 -4.17 -2.50 8.06
CA LYS A 272 -3.66 -2.63 6.70
C LYS A 272 -4.74 -3.23 5.80
N PHE A 273 -5.14 -2.51 4.76
CA PHE A 273 -5.94 -3.04 3.65
C PHE A 273 -5.01 -3.30 2.46
N SER A 274 -5.06 -4.48 1.87
CA SER A 274 -4.29 -4.76 0.66
C SER A 274 -4.99 -5.80 -0.20
N TRP A 275 -4.98 -5.56 -1.50
CA TRP A 275 -5.28 -6.57 -2.50
C TRP A 275 -4.07 -7.45 -2.69
N ARG A 276 -4.30 -8.75 -2.82
CA ARG A 276 -3.26 -9.74 -3.05
C ARG A 276 -3.67 -10.61 -4.21
N GLU A 277 -2.69 -11.05 -5.00
CA GLU A 277 -2.97 -12.05 -6.02
C GLU A 277 -3.42 -13.34 -5.32
N ASP A 278 -4.34 -14.06 -5.94
CA ASP A 278 -4.91 -15.27 -5.35
C ASP A 278 -3.85 -16.39 -5.25
N ASP A 279 -3.07 -16.37 -4.17
CA ASP A 279 -2.44 -17.55 -3.61
C ASP A 279 -3.28 -18.04 -2.42
N ALA A 280 -3.59 -19.34 -2.39
CA ALA A 280 -4.37 -19.93 -1.30
C ALA A 280 -3.62 -19.90 0.05
N THR A 281 -2.34 -19.53 0.02
CA THR A 281 -1.45 -19.50 1.18
C THR A 281 -1.20 -18.04 1.53
N HIS A 282 -1.67 -17.57 2.68
CA HIS A 282 -1.32 -16.25 3.22
C HIS A 282 0.07 -16.34 3.88
N PRO A 283 1.21 -16.19 3.19
CA PRO A 283 2.49 -16.71 3.69
C PRO A 283 2.97 -15.89 4.90
N GLU A 284 2.88 -14.55 4.82
CA GLU A 284 3.14 -13.63 5.94
C GLU A 284 2.30 -13.98 7.17
N LEU A 285 0.97 -14.07 7.01
CA LEU A 285 0.07 -14.35 8.14
C LEU A 285 0.30 -15.74 8.73
N GLN A 286 0.58 -16.76 7.90
CA GLN A 286 0.90 -18.11 8.37
C GLN A 286 2.20 -18.13 9.15
N LEU A 287 3.24 -17.43 8.69
CA LEU A 287 4.52 -17.34 9.37
C LEU A 287 4.43 -16.56 10.68
N LEU A 288 3.67 -15.46 10.72
CA LEU A 288 3.40 -14.71 11.95
C LEU A 288 2.62 -15.55 12.96
N GLU A 289 1.60 -16.30 12.52
CA GLU A 289 0.83 -17.20 13.39
C GLU A 289 1.68 -18.38 13.87
N LEU A 290 2.57 -18.91 13.04
CA LEU A 290 3.54 -19.94 13.42
C LEU A 290 4.53 -19.42 14.46
N ALA A 291 5.10 -18.23 14.24
CA ALA A 291 6.01 -17.58 15.17
C ALA A 291 5.33 -17.32 16.52
N ARG A 292 4.05 -16.89 16.52
CA ARG A 292 3.23 -16.75 17.72
C ARG A 292 3.06 -18.08 18.46
N LYS A 293 2.71 -19.16 17.76
CA LYS A 293 2.59 -20.51 18.34
C LYS A 293 3.90 -21.03 18.93
N ARG A 294 5.04 -20.66 18.32
CA ARG A 294 6.39 -20.99 18.78
C ARG A 294 6.94 -19.99 19.82
N ASN A 295 6.12 -19.06 20.33
CA ASN A 295 6.46 -18.07 21.36
C ASN A 295 7.63 -17.13 21.00
N VAL A 296 7.77 -16.80 19.71
CA VAL A 296 8.77 -15.84 19.23
C VAL A 296 8.49 -14.45 19.81
N LYS A 297 9.54 -13.75 20.20
CA LYS A 297 9.49 -12.41 20.81
C LYS A 297 10.09 -11.35 19.88
N GLY A 298 9.74 -10.09 20.12
CA GLY A 298 10.35 -8.94 19.44
C GLY A 298 9.87 -8.70 18.00
N ILE A 299 8.88 -9.46 17.53
CA ILE A 299 8.29 -9.32 16.18
C ILE A 299 6.90 -8.67 16.27
N ILE A 300 6.42 -8.17 15.12
CA ILE A 300 5.05 -7.67 14.97
C ILE A 300 4.02 -8.76 15.29
N GLN A 301 2.90 -8.37 15.90
CA GLN A 301 1.80 -9.26 16.27
C GLN A 301 0.58 -9.00 15.41
N VAL A 302 -0.07 -10.06 14.92
CA VAL A 302 -1.39 -9.97 14.27
C VAL A 302 -2.47 -9.99 15.34
N LEU A 303 -3.30 -8.96 15.36
CA LEU A 303 -4.45 -8.85 16.26
C LEU A 303 -5.75 -9.32 15.61
N GLY A 304 -5.87 -9.19 14.29
CA GLY A 304 -7.05 -9.60 13.52
C GLY A 304 -6.72 -9.66 12.04
N ASN A 305 -7.38 -10.54 11.31
CA ASN A 305 -7.27 -10.63 9.85
C ASN A 305 -8.57 -11.17 9.25
N GLN A 306 -8.92 -10.69 8.05
CA GLN A 306 -10.10 -11.16 7.31
C GLN A 306 -9.96 -10.87 5.82
N ASP A 307 -10.30 -11.86 5.00
CA ASP A 307 -10.52 -11.67 3.57
C ASP A 307 -11.93 -11.10 3.35
N LEU A 308 -12.01 -9.98 2.64
CA LEU A 308 -13.25 -9.22 2.49
C LEU A 308 -13.99 -9.56 1.21
N VAL A 309 -13.31 -9.45 0.07
CA VAL A 309 -13.91 -9.67 -1.25
C VAL A 309 -12.84 -9.98 -2.29
N SER A 310 -13.18 -10.77 -3.31
CA SER A 310 -12.31 -11.02 -4.46
C SER A 310 -12.80 -10.33 -5.74
N ILE A 311 -11.89 -10.04 -6.66
CA ILE A 311 -12.21 -9.46 -7.98
C ILE A 311 -13.12 -10.40 -8.77
N ALA A 312 -12.91 -11.71 -8.70
CA ALA A 312 -13.79 -12.71 -9.30
C ALA A 312 -15.21 -12.64 -8.72
N HIS A 313 -15.36 -12.44 -7.41
CA HIS A 313 -16.67 -12.21 -6.79
C HIS A 313 -17.30 -10.91 -7.29
N LEU A 314 -16.55 -9.80 -7.28
CA LEU A 314 -17.02 -8.50 -7.76
C LEU A 314 -17.43 -8.53 -9.22
N ARG A 315 -16.74 -9.30 -10.07
CA ARG A 315 -17.01 -9.46 -11.50
C ARG A 315 -17.95 -10.63 -11.83
N SER A 316 -18.53 -11.30 -10.84
CA SER A 316 -19.47 -12.41 -11.05
C SER A 316 -20.63 -12.03 -11.97
N GLY A 317 -20.98 -12.91 -12.92
CA GLY A 317 -22.03 -12.68 -13.91
C GLY A 317 -21.60 -11.88 -15.15
N LEU A 318 -20.33 -11.50 -15.26
CA LEU A 318 -19.74 -10.89 -16.46
C LEU A 318 -18.92 -11.91 -17.24
N GLN A 319 -18.88 -11.79 -18.57
CA GLN A 319 -18.06 -12.67 -19.43
C GLN A 319 -16.91 -11.88 -20.04
N PHE A 320 -15.68 -12.25 -19.67
CA PHE A 320 -14.46 -11.62 -20.15
C PHE A 320 -13.82 -12.48 -21.25
N PRO A 321 -13.17 -11.84 -22.25
CA PRO A 321 -12.55 -12.57 -23.37
C PRO A 321 -11.29 -13.36 -22.98
N GLN A 322 -10.69 -13.06 -21.82
CA GLN A 322 -9.48 -13.74 -21.35
C GLN A 322 -9.51 -13.98 -19.82
N PRO A 323 -8.73 -14.95 -19.30
CA PRO A 323 -8.60 -15.18 -17.88
C PRO A 323 -8.14 -13.93 -17.14
N LEU A 324 -8.80 -13.64 -16.01
CA LEU A 324 -8.52 -12.47 -15.20
C LEU A 324 -7.44 -12.78 -14.17
N VAL A 325 -6.61 -11.79 -13.86
CA VAL A 325 -5.80 -11.84 -12.63
C VAL A 325 -6.76 -11.62 -11.47
N ASN A 326 -7.05 -12.69 -10.72
CA ASN A 326 -7.87 -12.56 -9.53
C ASN A 326 -7.05 -11.99 -8.38
N ARG A 327 -7.69 -11.12 -7.61
CA ARG A 327 -7.13 -10.57 -6.39
C ARG A 327 -8.16 -10.61 -5.29
N THR A 328 -7.69 -10.86 -4.08
CA THR A 328 -8.50 -10.82 -2.87
C THR A 328 -8.07 -9.65 -2.00
N LEU A 329 -9.03 -8.79 -1.65
CA LEU A 329 -8.84 -7.72 -0.68
C LEU A 329 -8.93 -8.29 0.72
N SER A 330 -7.96 -7.93 1.55
CA SER A 330 -7.93 -8.35 2.95
C SER A 330 -7.63 -7.18 3.86
N CYS A 331 -8.14 -7.29 5.08
CA CYS A 331 -7.85 -6.39 6.17
C CYS A 331 -7.07 -7.13 7.25
N VAL A 332 -5.93 -6.58 7.67
CA VAL A 332 -5.07 -7.14 8.72
C VAL A 332 -4.80 -6.05 9.76
N VAL A 333 -4.94 -6.38 11.03
CA VAL A 333 -4.57 -5.50 12.15
C VAL A 333 -3.32 -6.02 12.81
N THR A 334 -2.33 -5.15 12.97
CA THR A 334 -1.04 -5.49 13.59
C THR A 334 -0.68 -4.54 14.72
N SER A 335 0.16 -4.99 15.65
CA SER A 335 0.66 -4.20 16.78
C SER A 335 2.07 -4.64 17.17
N PRO A 336 2.93 -3.75 17.67
CA PRO A 336 2.69 -2.32 17.92
C PRO A 336 2.76 -1.45 16.67
N ARG A 337 2.06 -0.31 16.68
CA ARG A 337 2.40 0.81 15.81
C ARG A 337 3.73 1.42 16.26
N GLY A 338 4.62 1.68 15.30
CA GLY A 338 5.92 2.31 15.53
C GLY A 338 6.31 3.26 14.41
N TRP A 339 7.52 3.78 14.51
CA TRP A 339 8.17 4.63 13.51
C TRP A 339 9.24 3.84 12.77
N PRO A 340 9.43 4.08 11.46
CA PRO A 340 10.55 3.48 10.73
C PRO A 340 11.90 3.73 11.42
N ILE A 341 12.80 2.75 11.40
CA ILE A 341 14.06 2.79 12.16
C ILE A 341 14.91 4.04 11.85
N GLN A 342 14.88 4.56 10.63
CA GLN A 342 15.62 5.75 10.21
C GLN A 342 15.12 7.06 10.86
N LYS A 343 13.93 7.04 11.47
CA LYS A 343 13.33 8.18 12.19
C LYS A 343 13.69 8.17 13.68
N PHE A 344 14.74 7.46 14.10
CA PHE A 344 15.24 7.48 15.48
C PHE A 344 15.49 8.91 15.98
N ALA A 345 15.20 9.16 17.26
CA ALA A 345 15.34 10.45 17.91
C ALA A 345 16.76 10.72 18.42
N SER A 346 17.54 9.67 18.68
CA SER A 346 18.94 9.77 19.10
C SER A 346 19.72 8.49 18.77
N ILE A 347 21.05 8.59 18.69
CA ILE A 347 21.91 7.42 18.47
C ILE A 347 21.72 6.35 19.57
N PRO A 348 21.65 6.69 20.88
CA PRO A 348 21.34 5.71 21.91
C PRO A 348 20.02 4.97 21.67
N GLU A 349 18.97 5.67 21.22
CA GLU A 349 17.70 5.03 20.87
C GLU A 349 17.87 4.05 19.71
N LEU A 350 18.57 4.45 18.65
CA LEU A 350 18.89 3.57 17.52
C LEU A 350 19.64 2.32 17.97
N LEU A 351 20.69 2.47 18.78
CA LEU A 351 21.51 1.35 19.22
C LEU A 351 20.73 0.40 20.15
N HIS A 352 19.88 0.92 21.03
CA HIS A 352 18.96 0.09 21.80
C HIS A 352 17.99 -0.68 20.90
N ALA A 353 17.39 -0.02 19.91
CA ALA A 353 16.46 -0.64 18.98
C ALA A 353 17.14 -1.74 18.13
N LEU A 354 18.37 -1.50 17.64
CA LEU A 354 19.14 -2.50 16.91
C LEU A 354 19.51 -3.70 17.81
N GLY A 355 19.83 -3.46 19.09
CA GLY A 355 20.01 -4.54 20.07
C GLY A 355 18.74 -5.38 20.27
N ASP A 356 17.59 -4.74 20.46
CA ASP A 356 16.30 -5.45 20.56
C ASP A 356 15.98 -6.25 19.29
N LEU A 357 16.37 -5.76 18.11
CA LEU A 357 16.20 -6.45 16.83
C LEU A 357 17.12 -7.68 16.70
N VAL A 358 18.34 -7.63 17.22
CA VAL A 358 19.20 -8.82 17.33
C VAL A 358 18.53 -9.87 18.22
N GLU A 359 17.95 -9.47 19.36
CA GLU A 359 17.21 -10.39 20.23
C GLU A 359 15.96 -10.96 19.55
N ALA A 360 15.24 -10.14 18.76
CA ALA A 360 14.08 -10.56 17.99
C ALA A 360 14.45 -11.61 16.92
N LEU A 361 15.51 -11.35 16.14
CA LEU A 361 16.05 -12.31 15.17
C LEU A 361 16.54 -13.59 15.86
N GLY A 362 17.16 -13.45 17.04
CA GLY A 362 17.58 -14.58 17.87
C GLY A 362 16.41 -15.45 18.31
N SER A 363 15.34 -14.84 18.81
CA SER A 363 14.11 -15.56 19.17
C SER A 363 13.44 -16.19 17.95
N LEU A 364 13.40 -15.48 16.82
CA LEU A 364 12.82 -15.97 15.57
C LEU A 364 13.50 -17.25 15.09
N TYR A 365 14.83 -17.30 15.13
CA TYR A 365 15.59 -18.49 14.73
C TYR A 365 15.63 -19.57 15.82
N LEU A 366 16.03 -19.23 17.04
CA LEU A 366 16.27 -20.21 18.11
C LEU A 366 14.96 -20.80 18.65
N ASP A 367 13.96 -19.97 18.90
CA ASP A 367 12.66 -20.41 19.45
C ASP A 367 11.70 -20.76 18.32
N GLY A 368 11.70 -19.94 17.26
CA GLY A 368 10.78 -20.05 16.15
C GLY A 368 11.22 -20.98 15.03
N GLY A 369 12.50 -21.32 14.87
CA GLY A 369 12.98 -22.07 13.71
C GLY A 369 12.73 -21.35 12.38
N ILE A 370 12.61 -20.02 12.40
CA ILE A 370 12.29 -19.17 11.24
C ILE A 370 13.47 -18.23 10.96
N ILE A 371 13.71 -17.93 9.69
CA ILE A 371 14.63 -16.86 9.26
C ILE A 371 13.86 -15.82 8.46
N HIS A 372 14.26 -14.55 8.57
CA HIS A 372 13.53 -13.42 7.98
C HIS A 372 13.81 -13.26 6.49
N ARG A 373 15.09 -13.39 6.09
CA ARG A 373 15.62 -13.27 4.73
C ARG A 373 15.53 -11.91 4.05
N ASP A 374 14.77 -10.96 4.58
CA ASP A 374 14.68 -9.58 4.06
C ASP A 374 14.88 -8.50 5.14
N VAL A 375 15.95 -8.61 5.93
CA VAL A 375 16.29 -7.57 6.91
C VAL A 375 16.83 -6.33 6.17
N ALA A 376 16.09 -5.23 6.24
CA ALA A 376 16.40 -3.95 5.58
C ALA A 376 15.75 -2.79 6.35
N ILE A 377 16.18 -1.55 6.11
CA ILE A 377 15.70 -0.35 6.83
C ILE A 377 14.16 -0.27 6.86
N LYS A 378 13.50 -0.43 5.71
CA LYS A 378 12.02 -0.44 5.58
C LYS A 378 11.28 -1.46 6.45
N ASN A 379 11.94 -2.55 6.88
CA ASN A 379 11.32 -3.67 7.60
C ASN A 379 11.60 -3.63 9.11
N LEU A 380 12.09 -2.50 9.62
CA LEU A 380 12.47 -2.31 11.02
C LEU A 380 11.77 -1.06 11.58
N ILE A 381 11.13 -1.21 12.73
CA ILE A 381 10.46 -0.09 13.41
C ILE A 381 10.94 0.08 14.85
N ILE A 382 10.86 1.32 15.34
CA ILE A 382 10.98 1.70 16.74
C ILE A 382 9.57 1.88 17.29
N ALA A 383 9.20 1.13 18.31
CA ALA A 383 7.86 1.17 18.89
C ALA A 383 7.89 1.52 20.38
N PRO A 384 6.85 2.20 20.92
CA PRO A 384 6.72 2.40 22.35
C PRO A 384 6.74 1.07 23.10
N GLN A 385 7.47 0.99 24.22
CA GLN A 385 7.39 -0.13 25.14
C GLN A 385 6.57 0.27 26.38
N PRO A 386 5.37 -0.33 26.58
CA PRO A 386 4.56 -0.03 27.75
C PRO A 386 5.32 -0.25 29.06
N GLY A 387 5.27 0.74 29.96
CA GLY A 387 5.82 0.64 31.32
C GLY A 387 7.34 0.72 31.45
N ALA A 388 8.09 0.81 30.35
CA ALA A 388 9.57 0.80 30.39
C ALA A 388 10.22 2.18 30.18
N GLY A 389 9.45 3.21 29.83
CA GLY A 389 9.98 4.55 29.52
C GLY A 389 10.92 4.62 28.31
N ARG A 390 11.20 3.48 27.65
CA ARG A 390 12.02 3.35 26.45
C ARG A 390 11.18 2.92 25.24
N ARG A 391 11.70 3.19 24.05
CA ARG A 391 11.21 2.55 22.82
C ARG A 391 12.03 1.30 22.55
N LYS A 392 11.46 0.35 21.80
CA LYS A 392 12.11 -0.91 21.43
C LYS A 392 12.10 -1.13 19.93
N GLY A 393 13.11 -1.84 19.44
CA GLY A 393 13.12 -2.34 18.07
C GLY A 393 12.09 -3.45 17.87
N VAL A 394 11.41 -3.46 16.71
CA VAL A 394 10.46 -4.51 16.31
C VAL A 394 10.65 -4.82 14.84
N LEU A 395 10.69 -6.13 14.55
CA LEU A 395 10.79 -6.65 13.18
C LEU A 395 9.39 -6.76 12.55
N ILE A 396 9.24 -6.27 11.33
CA ILE A 396 7.99 -6.31 10.55
C ILE A 396 8.25 -6.96 9.18
N ASP A 397 7.17 -7.22 8.43
CA ASP A 397 7.17 -7.76 7.06
C ASP A 397 7.76 -9.18 6.91
N PHE A 398 6.88 -10.18 6.97
CA PHE A 398 7.25 -11.60 6.93
C PHE A 398 6.96 -12.24 5.57
N ASP A 399 6.73 -11.45 4.51
CA ASP A 399 6.41 -11.97 3.17
C ASP A 399 7.50 -12.88 2.61
N LEU A 400 8.77 -12.60 2.95
CA LEU A 400 9.94 -13.37 2.52
C LEU A 400 10.49 -14.31 3.59
N ALA A 401 9.90 -14.40 4.78
CA ALA A 401 10.39 -15.26 5.84
C ALA A 401 10.24 -16.75 5.48
N LEU A 402 11.00 -17.60 6.17
CA LEU A 402 11.07 -19.04 5.88
C LEU A 402 11.10 -19.85 7.17
N ASP A 403 10.18 -20.80 7.29
CA ASP A 403 10.28 -21.88 8.28
C ASP A 403 11.36 -22.87 7.85
N VAL A 404 12.46 -22.94 8.60
CA VAL A 404 13.67 -23.70 8.23
C VAL A 404 13.36 -25.20 8.12
N GLU A 405 12.41 -25.71 8.91
CA GLU A 405 11.97 -27.12 8.87
C GLU A 405 11.25 -27.47 7.56
N ASN A 406 10.58 -26.48 6.96
CA ASN A 406 9.79 -26.62 5.73
C ASN A 406 10.47 -26.04 4.49
N ALA A 407 11.77 -25.73 4.60
CA ALA A 407 12.55 -25.19 3.49
C ALA A 407 12.66 -26.18 2.32
N ARG A 408 12.49 -25.69 1.10
CA ARG A 408 12.69 -26.48 -0.12
C ARG A 408 14.16 -26.78 -0.33
N ALA A 409 14.44 -27.77 -1.19
CA ALA A 409 15.81 -28.11 -1.57
C ALA A 409 16.53 -26.95 -2.27
N LEU A 410 15.79 -26.15 -3.04
CA LEU A 410 16.26 -24.93 -3.69
C LEU A 410 15.35 -23.78 -3.26
N GLU A 411 15.91 -22.87 -2.46
CA GLU A 411 15.27 -21.61 -2.11
C GLU A 411 15.77 -20.51 -3.06
N PRO A 412 14.89 -19.63 -3.57
CA PRO A 412 15.30 -18.50 -4.37
C PRO A 412 16.22 -17.56 -3.58
N MET A 413 17.09 -16.84 -4.29
CA MET A 413 17.81 -15.71 -3.72
C MET A 413 16.81 -14.62 -3.34
N MET A 414 16.86 -14.19 -2.07
CA MET A 414 15.95 -13.20 -1.50
C MET A 414 16.76 -12.16 -0.71
N GLY A 415 16.21 -10.95 -0.65
CA GLY A 415 16.72 -9.85 0.16
C GLY A 415 16.60 -8.51 -0.56
N SER A 416 16.81 -7.45 0.18
CA SER A 416 16.77 -6.09 -0.34
C SER A 416 18.14 -5.65 -0.87
N GLU A 417 18.14 -4.94 -2.00
CA GLU A 417 19.35 -4.33 -2.58
C GLU A 417 20.10 -3.49 -1.54
N GLY A 418 21.44 -3.50 -1.59
CA GLY A 418 22.28 -2.82 -0.61
C GLY A 418 22.44 -3.57 0.73
N PHE A 419 21.46 -4.40 1.13
CA PHE A 419 21.44 -5.10 2.42
C PHE A 419 21.73 -6.60 2.32
N MET A 420 21.62 -7.22 1.14
CA MET A 420 21.95 -8.65 0.98
C MET A 420 23.36 -9.00 1.46
N ALA A 421 23.47 -10.08 2.23
CA ALA A 421 24.73 -10.62 2.72
C ALA A 421 25.61 -11.23 1.60
N ILE A 422 26.93 -11.25 1.82
CA ILE A 422 27.96 -11.72 0.86
C ILE A 422 27.69 -13.18 0.43
N GLY A 423 27.30 -14.04 1.37
CA GLY A 423 26.98 -15.44 1.08
C GLY A 423 25.75 -15.57 0.16
N ILE A 424 24.72 -14.76 0.38
CA ILE A 424 23.49 -14.74 -0.44
C ILE A 424 23.79 -14.30 -1.87
N LEU A 425 24.60 -13.25 -2.04
CA LEU A 425 25.06 -12.80 -3.37
C LEU A 425 25.91 -13.86 -4.11
N SER A 426 26.42 -14.87 -3.38
CA SER A 426 27.12 -16.02 -3.94
C SER A 426 26.21 -17.22 -4.26
N GLY A 427 24.89 -17.07 -4.07
CA GLY A 427 23.91 -18.14 -4.25
C GLY A 427 23.89 -19.17 -3.11
N GLN A 428 24.46 -18.84 -1.94
CA GLN A 428 24.38 -19.74 -0.78
C GLN A 428 22.95 -19.78 -0.21
N LYS A 429 22.63 -20.89 0.46
CA LYS A 429 21.36 -21.00 1.20
C LYS A 429 21.33 -19.97 2.34
N HIS A 430 20.20 -19.29 2.51
CA HIS A 430 19.99 -18.33 3.57
C HIS A 430 20.06 -18.99 4.96
N THR A 431 20.67 -18.31 5.92
CA THR A 431 20.89 -18.79 7.30
C THR A 431 20.69 -17.64 8.29
N TYR A 432 20.62 -17.96 9.58
CA TYR A 432 20.47 -16.99 10.66
C TYR A 432 21.57 -15.89 10.67
N ARG A 433 22.81 -16.24 10.27
CA ARG A 433 23.93 -15.29 10.20
C ARG A 433 23.69 -14.23 9.13
N HIS A 434 23.06 -14.59 8.02
CA HIS A 434 22.80 -13.65 6.92
C HIS A 434 21.79 -12.57 7.32
N ASP A 435 20.78 -12.88 8.16
CA ASP A 435 19.89 -11.86 8.74
C ASP A 435 20.67 -10.86 9.62
N LEU A 436 21.64 -11.35 10.41
CA LEU A 436 22.51 -10.50 11.25
C LEU A 436 23.51 -9.67 10.43
N GLU A 437 24.06 -10.23 9.35
CA GLU A 437 24.92 -9.50 8.42
C GLU A 437 24.15 -8.38 7.73
N SER A 438 22.91 -8.64 7.29
CA SER A 438 22.02 -7.61 6.75
C SER A 438 21.69 -6.52 7.77
N LEU A 439 21.44 -6.87 9.04
CA LEU A 439 21.23 -5.88 10.12
C LEU A 439 22.49 -5.04 10.39
N PHE A 440 23.67 -5.63 10.29
CA PHE A 440 24.93 -4.89 10.37
C PHE A 440 25.09 -3.91 9.21
N TYR A 441 24.69 -4.30 8.00
CA TYR A 441 24.67 -3.37 6.87
C TYR A 441 23.64 -2.25 7.06
N VAL A 442 22.49 -2.51 7.68
CA VAL A 442 21.56 -1.44 8.08
C VAL A 442 22.26 -0.39 8.96
N LEU A 443 23.05 -0.81 9.96
CA LEU A 443 23.82 0.12 10.79
C LEU A 443 24.80 0.96 9.94
N LEU A 444 25.52 0.35 9.00
CA LEU A 444 26.47 1.07 8.13
C LEU A 444 25.77 2.09 7.23
N TRP A 445 24.67 1.70 6.58
CA TRP A 445 23.86 2.61 5.75
C TRP A 445 23.33 3.79 6.57
N LEU A 446 22.85 3.54 7.79
CA LEU A 446 22.38 4.62 8.67
C LEU A 446 23.53 5.53 9.15
N ALA A 447 24.70 4.96 9.48
CA ALA A 447 25.83 5.74 9.99
C ALA A 447 26.49 6.64 8.93
N ILE A 448 26.49 6.20 7.67
CA ILE A 448 27.14 6.89 6.54
C ILE A 448 26.17 7.85 5.85
N GLY A 449 24.92 7.43 5.64
CA GLY A 449 24.01 8.09 4.70
C GLY A 449 22.61 8.43 5.20
N ASN A 450 22.30 8.23 6.49
CA ASN A 450 20.94 8.50 6.96
C ASN A 450 20.52 9.95 6.72
N ASN A 451 19.49 10.14 5.92
CA ASN A 451 18.85 11.44 5.70
C ASN A 451 17.51 11.55 6.44
N HIS A 452 17.20 10.58 7.31
CA HIS A 452 15.93 10.39 8.02
C HIS A 452 14.71 10.24 7.12
N GLU A 453 14.81 10.24 5.79
CA GLU A 453 13.67 10.15 4.88
C GLU A 453 13.64 8.84 4.11
N ALA A 454 14.74 8.49 3.45
CA ALA A 454 14.86 7.29 2.65
C ALA A 454 14.92 6.03 3.52
N ASP A 455 14.19 4.99 3.12
CA ASP A 455 14.08 3.70 3.79
C ASP A 455 14.66 2.53 2.96
N ASP A 456 15.20 2.83 1.79
CA ASP A 456 15.92 1.90 0.91
C ASP A 456 17.31 2.42 0.52
N ALA A 457 18.14 1.51 0.01
CA ALA A 457 19.52 1.81 -0.36
C ALA A 457 19.60 2.79 -1.54
N SER A 458 18.67 2.72 -2.50
CA SER A 458 18.66 3.57 -3.69
C SER A 458 18.40 5.04 -3.35
N GLY A 459 17.42 5.30 -2.48
CA GLY A 459 17.08 6.63 -1.97
C GLY A 459 18.20 7.23 -1.13
N ILE A 460 18.82 6.45 -0.26
CA ILE A 460 19.99 6.91 0.52
C ILE A 460 21.16 7.25 -0.42
N MET A 461 21.44 6.36 -1.38
CA MET A 461 22.55 6.48 -2.32
C MET A 461 22.52 7.80 -3.12
N GLN A 462 21.35 8.34 -3.42
CA GLN A 462 21.21 9.62 -4.14
C GLN A 462 21.85 10.79 -3.38
N GLY A 463 21.89 10.76 -2.05
CA GLY A 463 22.51 11.77 -1.20
C GLY A 463 24.01 11.58 -0.94
N LEU A 464 24.58 10.43 -1.32
CA LEU A 464 25.98 10.09 -0.99
C LEU A 464 26.97 10.71 -1.98
N PRO A 465 28.22 11.02 -1.58
CA PRO A 465 29.29 11.40 -2.49
C PRO A 465 29.56 10.31 -3.55
N GLU A 466 29.98 10.68 -4.78
CA GLU A 466 30.27 9.72 -5.87
C GLU A 466 31.31 8.65 -5.48
N GLY A 467 32.28 9.02 -4.63
CA GLY A 467 33.33 8.12 -4.16
C GLY A 467 32.92 7.18 -3.02
N SER A 468 31.70 7.29 -2.49
CA SER A 468 31.26 6.46 -1.36
C SER A 468 31.25 4.98 -1.74
N ARG A 469 31.77 4.14 -0.85
CA ARG A 469 31.78 2.68 -0.99
C ARG A 469 30.38 2.10 -1.08
N LEU A 470 29.41 2.64 -0.35
CA LEU A 470 28.03 2.14 -0.35
C LEU A 470 27.36 2.21 -1.74
N ARG A 471 27.80 3.13 -2.61
CA ARG A 471 27.32 3.19 -4.01
C ARG A 471 27.60 1.89 -4.79
N LYS A 472 28.67 1.17 -4.43
CA LYS A 472 29.07 -0.10 -5.07
C LYS A 472 28.28 -1.30 -4.55
N TRP A 473 27.45 -1.11 -3.52
CA TRP A 473 26.67 -2.17 -2.92
C TRP A 473 25.28 -2.34 -3.58
N CYS A 474 24.99 -1.53 -4.59
CA CYS A 474 23.74 -1.53 -5.34
C CYS A 474 24.00 -1.87 -6.82
N GLY A 475 22.99 -2.42 -7.50
CA GLY A 475 23.02 -2.79 -8.91
C GLY A 475 22.68 -4.26 -9.18
N MET A 476 22.69 -4.61 -10.46
CA MET A 476 22.28 -5.94 -10.95
C MET A 476 23.45 -6.93 -11.08
N ASP A 477 24.70 -6.47 -10.99
CA ASP A 477 25.88 -7.36 -10.98
C ASP A 477 26.17 -7.82 -9.55
N PHE A 478 25.42 -8.83 -9.11
CA PHE A 478 25.59 -9.45 -7.79
C PHE A 478 27.01 -9.97 -7.55
N GLY A 479 27.72 -10.37 -8.62
CA GLY A 479 29.10 -10.83 -8.54
C GLY A 479 30.08 -9.70 -8.22
N ALA A 480 29.87 -8.50 -8.79
CA ALA A 480 30.62 -7.29 -8.45
C ALA A 480 30.30 -6.82 -7.04
N ILE A 481 29.03 -6.69 -6.70
CA ILE A 481 28.58 -6.28 -5.35
C ILE A 481 29.19 -7.17 -4.28
N ARG A 482 29.19 -8.49 -4.50
CA ARG A 482 29.83 -9.46 -3.60
C ARG A 482 31.32 -9.18 -3.40
N ARG A 483 32.06 -8.90 -4.48
CA ARG A 483 33.51 -8.60 -4.41
C ARG A 483 33.75 -7.32 -3.64
N ASP A 484 32.98 -6.28 -3.92
CA ASP A 484 33.11 -4.99 -3.25
C ASP A 484 32.76 -5.09 -1.76
N LYS A 485 31.64 -5.73 -1.40
CA LYS A 485 31.30 -6.01 0.00
C LYS A 485 32.37 -6.82 0.73
N ALA A 486 32.89 -7.88 0.11
CA ALA A 486 33.94 -8.69 0.72
C ALA A 486 35.26 -7.92 0.89
N ALA A 487 35.60 -7.03 -0.05
CA ALA A 487 36.75 -6.15 0.06
C ALA A 487 36.54 -5.10 1.16
N ASP A 488 35.36 -4.47 1.23
CA ASP A 488 35.00 -3.49 2.25
C ASP A 488 34.92 -4.11 3.65
N MET A 489 34.55 -5.38 3.77
CA MET A 489 34.57 -6.11 5.04
C MET A 489 35.95 -6.70 5.38
N SER A 490 36.96 -6.62 4.51
CA SER A 490 38.33 -7.03 4.87
C SER A 490 38.91 -6.11 5.96
N PRO A 491 39.95 -6.53 6.71
CA PRO A 491 40.57 -5.68 7.74
C PRO A 491 40.96 -4.29 7.23
N GLU A 492 41.58 -4.21 6.04
CA GLU A 492 42.01 -2.95 5.44
C GLU A 492 40.83 -2.15 4.87
N GLY A 493 39.89 -2.84 4.20
CA GLY A 493 38.71 -2.19 3.61
C GLY A 493 37.78 -1.61 4.68
N PHE A 494 37.65 -2.29 5.82
CA PHE A 494 36.70 -1.90 6.85
C PHE A 494 37.13 -0.64 7.59
N VAL A 495 38.45 -0.42 7.76
CA VAL A 495 38.96 0.86 8.27
C VAL A 495 38.48 2.02 7.38
N ALA A 496 38.62 1.88 6.07
CA ALA A 496 38.19 2.90 5.12
C ALA A 496 36.66 3.03 4.99
N MET A 497 35.89 2.01 5.39
CA MET A 497 34.43 2.11 5.52
C MET A 497 34.03 2.98 6.71
N LEU A 498 34.74 2.85 7.85
CA LEU A 498 34.49 3.66 9.05
C LEU A 498 34.81 5.14 8.82
N ASP A 499 35.76 5.47 7.94
CA ASP A 499 36.10 6.84 7.57
C ASP A 499 34.96 7.58 6.84
N GLU A 500 33.98 6.85 6.30
CA GLU A 500 32.78 7.45 5.66
C GLU A 500 31.66 7.78 6.65
N PHE A 501 31.82 7.45 7.94
CA PHE A 501 30.78 7.74 8.94
C PHE A 501 30.52 9.25 9.04
N SER A 502 29.24 9.60 9.15
CA SER A 502 28.86 10.97 9.46
C SER A 502 29.42 11.39 10.83
N PRO A 503 29.67 12.70 11.05
CA PRO A 503 30.27 13.18 12.31
C PRO A 503 29.53 12.72 13.57
N ASP A 504 28.19 12.68 13.52
CA ASP A 504 27.35 12.27 14.64
C ASP A 504 27.56 10.80 15.01
N PHE A 505 27.89 9.94 14.04
CA PHE A 505 28.13 8.52 14.23
C PHE A 505 29.58 8.16 14.58
N ALA A 506 30.50 9.13 14.70
CA ALA A 506 31.88 8.88 15.12
C ALA A 506 31.99 8.06 16.43
N PRO A 507 31.16 8.29 17.47
CA PRO A 507 31.18 7.48 18.69
C PRO A 507 30.77 6.01 18.51
N VAL A 508 30.15 5.66 17.37
CA VAL A 508 29.64 4.31 17.06
C VAL A 508 30.70 3.42 16.42
N GLN A 509 31.86 3.97 16.00
CA GLN A 509 32.87 3.20 15.28
C GLN A 509 33.42 2.01 16.09
N ASP A 510 33.62 2.14 17.40
CA ASP A 510 34.14 1.04 18.23
C ASP A 510 33.14 -0.11 18.36
N LEU A 511 31.85 0.19 18.53
CA LEU A 511 30.79 -0.81 18.43
C LEU A 511 30.84 -1.51 17.07
N THR A 512 30.97 -0.73 16.00
CA THR A 512 30.96 -1.27 14.64
C THR A 512 32.15 -2.20 14.39
N ARG A 513 33.33 -1.93 14.97
CA ARG A 513 34.50 -2.84 14.98
C ARG A 513 34.23 -4.13 15.77
N GLU A 514 33.59 -4.02 16.93
CA GLU A 514 33.21 -5.19 17.75
C GLU A 514 32.23 -6.10 16.99
N LEU A 515 31.18 -5.53 16.38
CA LEU A 515 30.21 -6.26 15.57
C LEU A 515 30.85 -6.89 14.32
N HIS A 516 31.75 -6.16 13.65
CA HIS A 516 32.51 -6.67 12.51
C HIS A 516 33.33 -7.91 12.89
N ALA A 517 34.06 -7.87 14.01
CA ALA A 517 34.85 -8.98 14.49
C ALA A 517 34.00 -10.22 14.85
N LEU A 518 32.78 -10.01 15.36
CA LEU A 518 31.82 -11.09 15.64
C LEU A 518 31.29 -11.73 14.34
N LEU A 519 30.95 -10.93 13.33
CA LEU A 519 30.34 -11.41 12.08
C LEU A 519 31.34 -11.96 11.07
N PHE A 520 32.56 -11.40 11.04
CA PHE A 520 33.60 -11.69 10.06
C PHE A 520 34.92 -12.13 10.72
N PRO A 521 34.91 -13.18 11.55
CA PRO A 521 36.12 -13.64 12.22
C PRO A 521 37.19 -14.05 11.20
N LEU A 522 38.45 -13.72 11.49
CA LEU A 522 39.55 -14.02 10.58
C LEU A 522 39.97 -15.49 10.67
N HIS A 523 39.99 -16.15 9.52
CA HIS A 523 40.52 -17.50 9.31
C HIS A 523 41.61 -17.41 8.24
N ASP A 524 42.84 -17.82 8.58
CA ASP A 524 44.01 -17.72 7.70
C ASP A 524 44.21 -16.31 7.09
N GLY A 525 43.96 -15.27 7.89
CA GLY A 525 44.10 -13.86 7.49
C GLY A 525 43.00 -13.35 6.56
N ARG A 526 41.92 -14.10 6.33
CA ARG A 526 40.77 -13.70 5.53
C ARG A 526 39.50 -13.71 6.36
N ILE A 527 38.55 -12.84 6.03
CA ILE A 527 37.23 -12.87 6.65
C ILE A 527 36.51 -14.18 6.36
N PHE A 528 35.89 -14.75 7.39
CA PHE A 528 34.97 -15.86 7.25
C PHE A 528 33.56 -15.35 7.03
N THR A 529 32.92 -15.84 5.96
CA THR A 529 31.55 -15.51 5.57
C THR A 529 30.60 -16.71 5.62
N GLY A 530 31.09 -17.85 6.11
CA GLY A 530 30.28 -19.05 6.30
C GLY A 530 29.38 -18.96 7.54
N THR A 531 28.59 -20.00 7.80
CA THR A 531 27.72 -20.08 8.99
C THR A 531 28.03 -21.35 9.78
N GLU A 532 28.25 -21.20 11.09
CA GLU A 532 28.28 -22.33 12.03
C GLU A 532 26.85 -22.76 12.34
N MET A 533 26.44 -23.96 11.92
CA MET A 533 25.02 -24.35 12.00
C MET A 533 24.58 -24.83 13.40
N ASP A 534 25.51 -25.00 14.35
CA ASP A 534 25.14 -25.45 15.68
C ASP A 534 24.43 -24.36 16.48
N ARG A 535 23.44 -24.78 17.27
CA ARG A 535 22.57 -23.87 18.02
C ARG A 535 23.34 -23.04 19.06
N ALA A 536 24.45 -23.55 19.60
CA ALA A 536 25.25 -22.83 20.57
C ALA A 536 26.07 -21.71 19.92
N ALA A 537 26.61 -21.92 18.72
CA ALA A 537 27.25 -20.88 17.92
C ALA A 537 26.26 -19.78 17.54
N ALA A 538 25.08 -20.15 17.07
CA ALA A 538 24.02 -19.18 16.78
C ALA A 538 23.69 -18.33 18.01
N LYS A 539 23.45 -18.97 19.16
CA LYS A 539 23.17 -18.25 20.41
C LYS A 539 24.31 -17.32 20.82
N ARG A 540 25.57 -17.78 20.75
CA ARG A 540 26.74 -16.93 21.08
C ARG A 540 26.79 -15.68 20.20
N LEU A 541 26.51 -15.81 18.91
CA LEU A 541 26.54 -14.68 17.99
C LEU A 541 25.41 -13.68 18.29
N TYR A 542 24.17 -14.15 18.49
CA TYR A 542 23.05 -13.29 18.89
C TYR A 542 23.31 -12.58 20.22
N ASP A 543 23.69 -13.34 21.26
CA ASP A 543 23.97 -12.79 22.59
C ASP A 543 25.11 -11.74 22.53
N GLY A 544 26.17 -12.05 21.78
CA GLY A 544 27.33 -11.16 21.63
C GLY A 544 26.98 -9.85 20.94
N MET A 545 26.26 -9.91 19.82
CA MET A 545 25.84 -8.71 19.08
C MET A 545 24.86 -7.86 19.89
N ALA A 546 23.85 -8.47 20.52
CA ALA A 546 22.88 -7.74 21.36
C ALA A 546 23.57 -7.04 22.54
N ALA A 547 24.49 -7.75 23.21
CA ALA A 547 25.26 -7.18 24.32
C ALA A 547 26.14 -6.00 23.88
N ALA A 548 26.79 -6.09 22.71
CA ALA A 548 27.60 -5.01 22.16
C ALA A 548 26.74 -3.74 21.92
N PHE A 549 25.58 -3.89 21.26
CA PHE A 549 24.64 -2.80 21.03
C PHE A 549 24.19 -2.13 22.33
N HIS A 550 23.70 -2.91 23.30
CA HIS A 550 23.18 -2.36 24.56
C HIS A 550 24.27 -1.72 25.44
N LYS A 551 25.46 -2.31 25.47
CA LYS A 551 26.62 -1.73 26.15
C LYS A 551 27.02 -0.38 25.53
N SER A 552 27.08 -0.30 24.21
CA SER A 552 27.42 0.94 23.50
C SER A 552 26.34 2.00 23.71
N ALA A 553 25.06 1.66 23.60
CA ALA A 553 23.94 2.58 23.85
C ALA A 553 24.01 3.21 25.26
N SER A 554 24.37 2.41 26.26
CA SER A 554 24.50 2.85 27.67
C SER A 554 25.74 3.72 27.94
N SER A 555 26.68 3.80 26.99
CA SER A 555 27.93 4.56 27.15
C SER A 555 27.83 6.01 26.69
N PHE A 556 26.74 6.38 26.01
CA PHE A 556 26.48 7.77 25.62
C PHE A 556 26.13 8.63 26.84
N PRO A 557 26.66 9.87 26.93
CA PRO A 557 26.28 10.80 27.98
C PRO A 557 24.78 11.14 27.87
N MET A 558 24.08 11.12 29.01
CA MET A 558 22.66 11.49 29.15
C MET A 558 22.40 12.95 28.80
#